data_AF-A0A3N1CWP1-F1
#
_entry.id   AF-A0A3N1CWP1-F1
#
_cell.length_a   1.000
_cell.length_b   1.000
_cell.length_c   1.000
_cell.angle_alpha   90.00
_cell.angle_beta   90.00
_cell.angle_gamma   90.00
#
_symmetry.space_group_name_H-M   'P 1'
#
loop_
_entity.id
_entity.type
_entity.pdbx_description
1 polymer ?
#
loop_
_entity_poly.entity_id
_entity_poly.type
_entity_poly.pdbx_seq_one_letter_code
_entity_poly.pdbx_strand_id
1 'polypeptide(L)'
;MLGFTMGCSLMPFGLGGATVVVLLLEWLAPDVIPFTLTAFWTLPPDETAAFGDAVVSAWPVLLAGLVSSLLRMPGAIAIRRNMPNLPPNAVVHVLSPGRILVTSTLEEVFNRWLLFYAAIAGAAFADFLVLGFAGAHPVRWLFEDVLIPVADWATWHQAHDILTGYSWTVGAALLSSNARFRNGHAYQGWFGWIWSWYFGVALFVITFDHGLPVAIAVHVAYNLVLVAAHLLIVRAHPVIIEFPDAARDPYA
;
A
#
# COMPACT_ATOMS: atom_id res chain seq x y z
N MET A 1 3.12 0.99 -18.14
CA MET A 1 2.51 0.17 -17.06
C MET A 1 3.17 -1.21 -16.88
N LEU A 2 4.09 -1.64 -17.75
CA LEU A 2 5.15 -2.61 -17.37
C LEU A 2 5.92 -2.19 -16.10
N GLY A 3 5.97 -0.89 -15.79
CA GLY A 3 6.42 -0.35 -14.50
C GLY A 3 5.45 -0.50 -13.32
N PHE A 4 4.24 -1.03 -13.48
CA PHE A 4 3.32 -1.34 -12.36
C PHE A 4 3.52 -2.79 -11.89
N THR A 5 3.66 -3.73 -12.82
CA THR A 5 4.07 -5.12 -12.52
C THR A 5 5.58 -5.26 -12.27
N MET A 6 6.43 -4.37 -12.78
CA MET A 6 7.88 -4.38 -12.48
C MET A 6 8.34 -3.27 -11.53
N GLY A 7 7.65 -2.13 -11.42
CA GLY A 7 8.11 -1.05 -10.53
C GLY A 7 7.76 -1.28 -9.05
N CYS A 8 6.73 -2.07 -8.74
CA CYS A 8 6.48 -2.54 -7.38
C CYS A 8 7.32 -3.78 -7.02
N SER A 9 7.88 -4.48 -8.01
CA SER A 9 8.47 -5.82 -7.84
C SER A 9 9.98 -5.90 -8.10
N LEU A 10 10.56 -4.91 -8.80
CA LEU A 10 11.94 -4.97 -9.30
C LEU A 10 12.59 -3.58 -9.23
N MET A 11 13.02 -3.18 -8.04
CA MET A 11 14.38 -2.62 -7.98
C MET A 11 15.36 -3.79 -8.23
N PRO A 12 16.56 -3.55 -8.78
CA PRO A 12 17.57 -4.59 -9.01
C PRO A 12 18.03 -5.34 -7.74
N PHE A 13 17.50 -4.96 -6.56
CA PHE A 13 17.61 -5.64 -5.25
C PHE A 13 16.28 -6.29 -4.81
N GLY A 14 15.49 -6.83 -5.75
CA GLY A 14 14.14 -7.37 -5.52
C GLY A 14 14.07 -8.37 -4.38
N LEU A 15 12.90 -8.48 -3.72
CA LEU A 15 12.51 -9.42 -2.64
C LEU A 15 13.66 -9.91 -1.75
N GLY A 16 14.49 -10.83 -2.26
CA GLY A 16 15.70 -11.32 -1.60
C GLY A 16 16.67 -10.22 -1.15
N GLY A 17 16.84 -9.12 -1.89
CA GLY A 17 17.71 -8.02 -1.47
C GLY A 17 17.19 -7.32 -0.21
N ALA A 18 15.91 -6.96 -0.19
CA ALA A 18 15.27 -6.37 0.99
C ALA A 18 15.29 -7.34 2.18
N THR A 19 14.95 -8.62 1.97
CA THR A 19 15.01 -9.65 3.02
C THR A 19 16.42 -9.83 3.58
N VAL A 20 17.45 -9.88 2.72
CA VAL A 20 18.85 -9.98 3.17
C VAL A 20 19.26 -8.76 3.98
N VAL A 21 18.89 -7.54 3.54
CA VAL A 21 19.16 -6.32 4.31
C VAL A 21 18.50 -6.37 5.67
N VAL A 22 17.23 -6.78 5.75
CA VAL A 22 16.51 -6.91 7.02
C VAL A 22 17.18 -7.92 7.94
N LEU A 23 17.50 -9.12 7.43
CA LEU A 23 18.19 -10.17 8.21
C LEU A 23 19.57 -9.72 8.70
N LEU A 24 20.33 -9.00 7.86
CA LEU A 24 21.62 -8.46 8.24
C LEU A 24 21.48 -7.39 9.33
N LEU A 25 20.47 -6.53 9.26
CA LEU A 25 20.22 -5.51 10.27
C LEU A 25 19.72 -6.11 11.58
N GLU A 26 18.83 -7.10 11.53
CA GLU A 26 18.39 -7.84 12.73
C GLU A 26 19.59 -8.50 13.45
N TRP A 27 20.60 -8.98 12.69
CA TRP A 27 21.81 -9.56 13.26
C TRP A 27 22.83 -8.52 13.76
N LEU A 28 23.14 -7.49 12.96
CA LEU A 28 24.22 -6.54 13.24
C LEU A 28 23.79 -5.36 14.11
N ALA A 29 22.52 -4.97 14.05
CA ALA A 29 21.98 -3.79 14.69
C ALA A 29 20.52 -4.02 15.12
N PRO A 30 20.26 -4.95 16.06
CA PRO A 30 18.92 -5.35 16.47
C PRO A 30 18.06 -4.18 16.99
N ASP A 31 18.69 -3.10 17.46
CA ASP A 31 18.01 -1.91 17.97
C ASP A 31 17.43 -1.01 16.85
N VAL A 32 17.79 -1.24 15.57
CA VAL A 32 17.31 -0.41 14.44
C VAL A 32 15.90 -0.78 14.02
N ILE A 33 15.56 -2.07 14.04
CA ILE A 33 14.25 -2.59 13.65
C ILE A 33 13.62 -3.21 14.89
N PRO A 34 12.56 -2.63 15.48
CA PRO A 34 11.98 -3.10 16.73
C PRO A 34 11.11 -4.37 16.57
N PHE A 35 11.23 -5.07 15.43
CA PHE A 35 10.42 -6.23 15.06
C PHE A 35 11.30 -7.33 14.51
N THR A 36 10.98 -8.58 14.84
CA THR A 36 11.56 -9.73 14.14
C THR A 36 10.99 -9.82 12.72
N LEU A 37 11.69 -10.50 11.80
CA LEU A 37 11.19 -10.69 10.43
C LEU A 37 9.78 -11.33 10.37
N THR A 38 9.43 -12.15 11.36
CA THR A 38 8.14 -12.88 11.42
C THR A 38 7.07 -12.20 12.27
N ALA A 39 7.35 -11.02 12.86
CA ALA A 39 6.46 -10.38 13.82
C ALA A 39 5.02 -10.19 13.32
N PHE A 40 4.85 -9.82 12.05
CA PHE A 40 3.52 -9.60 11.47
C PHE A 40 2.91 -10.84 10.82
N TRP A 41 3.59 -11.98 10.80
CA TRP A 41 3.06 -13.21 10.20
C TRP A 41 2.24 -14.06 11.16
N THR A 42 2.24 -13.72 12.45
CA THR A 42 1.46 -14.42 13.46
C THR A 42 0.06 -13.83 13.56
N LEU A 43 -0.95 -14.70 13.66
CA LEU A 43 -2.31 -14.31 14.03
C LEU A 43 -2.41 -14.18 15.56
N PRO A 44 -3.38 -13.39 16.08
CA PRO A 44 -3.63 -13.34 17.50
C PRO A 44 -4.03 -14.73 18.06
N PRO A 45 -3.74 -15.04 19.34
CA PRO A 45 -3.99 -16.36 19.92
C PRO A 45 -5.46 -16.79 19.95
N ASP A 46 -6.39 -15.82 20.03
CA ASP A 46 -7.82 -16.06 19.95
C ASP A 46 -8.31 -15.77 18.53
N GLU A 47 -8.29 -16.80 17.68
CA GLU A 47 -8.66 -16.68 16.27
C GLU A 47 -10.10 -16.17 16.04
N THR A 48 -11.02 -16.49 16.96
CA THR A 48 -12.44 -16.13 16.79
C THR A 48 -12.66 -14.66 17.13
N ALA A 49 -12.12 -14.20 18.26
CA ALA A 49 -12.14 -12.77 18.59
C ALA A 49 -11.38 -11.95 17.54
N ALA A 50 -10.19 -12.42 17.13
CA ALA A 50 -9.39 -11.77 16.10
C ALA A 50 -10.11 -11.63 14.77
N PHE A 51 -10.88 -12.65 14.35
CA PHE A 51 -11.69 -12.56 13.14
C PHE A 51 -12.81 -11.52 13.27
N GLY A 52 -13.53 -11.52 14.40
CA GLY A 52 -14.58 -10.54 14.66
C GLY A 52 -14.04 -9.11 14.64
N ASP A 53 -12.94 -8.86 15.35
CA ASP A 53 -12.27 -7.56 15.41
C ASP A 53 -11.74 -7.15 14.03
N ALA A 54 -11.14 -8.07 13.28
CA ALA A 54 -10.69 -7.81 11.91
C ALA A 54 -11.83 -7.38 10.98
N VAL A 55 -13.01 -8.00 11.10
CA VAL A 55 -14.20 -7.60 10.33
C VAL A 55 -14.66 -6.19 10.75
N VAL A 56 -14.64 -5.89 12.05
CA VAL A 56 -14.99 -4.57 12.57
C VAL A 56 -14.01 -3.50 12.10
N SER A 57 -12.71 -3.81 12.05
CA SER A 57 -11.68 -2.89 11.54
C SER A 57 -11.76 -2.73 10.02
N ALA A 58 -12.18 -3.77 9.29
CA ALA A 58 -12.24 -3.77 7.83
C ALA A 58 -13.49 -3.10 7.24
N TRP A 59 -14.65 -3.14 7.93
CA TRP A 59 -15.91 -2.69 7.30
C TRP A 59 -15.90 -1.24 6.80
N PRO A 60 -15.29 -0.23 7.48
CA PRO A 60 -15.30 1.15 6.99
C PRO A 60 -14.59 1.24 5.64
N VAL A 61 -13.48 0.51 5.52
CA VAL A 61 -12.67 0.42 4.32
C VAL A 61 -13.41 -0.28 3.18
N LEU A 62 -14.08 -1.40 3.47
CA LEU A 62 -14.88 -2.12 2.48
C LEU A 62 -16.06 -1.27 1.97
N LEU A 63 -16.76 -0.58 2.88
CA LEU A 63 -17.86 0.30 2.55
C LEU A 63 -17.40 1.47 1.67
N ALA A 64 -16.33 2.14 2.06
CA ALA A 64 -15.79 3.25 1.29
C ALA A 64 -15.25 2.78 -0.07
N GLY A 65 -14.70 1.56 -0.16
CA GLY A 65 -14.40 0.88 -1.42
C GLY A 65 -15.62 0.73 -2.32
N LEU A 66 -16.71 0.21 -1.78
CA LEU A 66 -17.97 0.10 -2.51
C LEU A 66 -18.46 1.47 -3.01
N VAL A 67 -18.52 2.47 -2.13
CA VAL A 67 -18.93 3.84 -2.50
C VAL A 67 -18.03 4.41 -3.59
N SER A 68 -16.72 4.27 -3.46
CA SER A 68 -15.76 4.74 -4.46
C SER A 68 -15.96 4.07 -5.82
N SER A 69 -16.26 2.77 -5.83
CA SER A 69 -16.57 2.02 -7.04
C SER A 69 -17.81 2.57 -7.70
N LEU A 70 -18.88 2.76 -6.94
CA LEU A 70 -20.15 3.31 -7.44
C LEU A 70 -19.96 4.68 -8.08
N LEU A 71 -19.19 5.57 -7.45
CA LEU A 71 -18.89 6.90 -7.99
C LEU A 71 -18.10 6.86 -9.30
N ARG A 72 -17.26 5.84 -9.50
CA ARG A 72 -16.44 5.67 -10.72
C ARG A 72 -17.15 4.90 -11.83
N MET A 73 -18.31 4.30 -11.58
CA MET A 73 -19.04 3.51 -12.57
C MET A 73 -19.38 4.25 -13.87
N PRO A 74 -19.83 5.52 -13.85
CA PRO A 74 -20.13 6.23 -15.11
C PRO A 74 -18.93 6.28 -16.06
N GLY A 75 -17.73 6.54 -15.52
CA GLY A 75 -16.48 6.52 -16.28
C GLY A 75 -16.13 5.14 -16.80
N ALA A 76 -16.32 4.09 -16.00
CA ALA A 76 -16.11 2.71 -16.43
C ALA A 76 -17.05 2.30 -17.58
N ILE A 77 -18.32 2.69 -17.53
CA ILE A 77 -19.29 2.45 -18.61
C ILE A 77 -18.88 3.19 -19.89
N ALA A 78 -18.45 4.46 -19.77
CA ALA A 78 -17.97 5.24 -20.90
C ALA A 78 -16.73 4.59 -21.56
N ILE A 79 -15.74 4.19 -20.75
CA ILE A 79 -14.56 3.46 -21.23
C ILE A 79 -14.98 2.18 -21.95
N ARG A 80 -15.89 1.40 -21.35
CA ARG A 80 -16.37 0.13 -21.94
C ARG A 80 -17.01 0.35 -23.32
N ARG A 81 -17.84 1.38 -23.47
CA ARG A 81 -18.48 1.74 -24.75
C ARG A 81 -17.47 2.16 -25.81
N ASN A 82 -16.36 2.78 -25.39
CA ASN A 82 -15.30 3.24 -26.28
C ASN A 82 -14.22 2.19 -26.59
N MET A 83 -14.30 0.98 -26.01
CA MET A 83 -13.29 -0.08 -26.26
C MET A 83 -13.09 -0.44 -27.74
N PRO A 84 -14.13 -0.51 -28.60
CA PRO A 84 -13.96 -0.79 -30.03
C PRO A 84 -13.16 0.30 -30.78
N ASN A 85 -13.07 1.50 -30.21
CA ASN A 85 -12.40 2.67 -30.80
C ASN A 85 -10.99 2.88 -30.21
N LEU A 86 -10.47 1.94 -29.41
CA LEU A 86 -9.13 2.08 -28.85
C LEU A 86 -8.08 2.01 -29.98
N PRO A 87 -7.00 2.81 -29.87
CA PRO A 87 -5.83 2.71 -30.73
C PRO A 87 -5.33 1.26 -30.87
N PRO A 88 -4.83 0.85 -32.05
CA PRO A 88 -4.35 -0.52 -32.28
C PRO A 88 -3.21 -0.97 -31.36
N ASN A 89 -2.45 -0.04 -30.77
CA ASN A 89 -1.37 -0.32 -29.82
C ASN A 89 -1.84 -0.44 -28.36
N ALA A 90 -3.13 -0.22 -28.06
CA ALA A 90 -3.65 -0.33 -26.71
C ALA A 90 -3.62 -1.78 -26.23
N VAL A 91 -3.04 -2.01 -25.05
CA VAL A 91 -3.01 -3.33 -24.39
C VAL A 91 -4.11 -3.38 -23.34
N VAL A 92 -5.05 -4.30 -23.49
CA VAL A 92 -6.17 -4.49 -22.57
C VAL A 92 -5.88 -5.67 -21.64
N HIS A 93 -5.77 -5.36 -20.35
CA HIS A 93 -5.57 -6.34 -19.29
C HIS A 93 -6.88 -6.60 -18.55
N VAL A 94 -7.38 -7.83 -18.58
CA VAL A 94 -8.57 -8.22 -17.81
C VAL A 94 -8.18 -8.54 -16.37
N LEU A 95 -8.91 -7.99 -15.40
CA LEU A 95 -8.75 -8.29 -13.98
C LEU A 95 -9.62 -9.48 -13.60
N SER A 96 -9.02 -10.68 -13.59
CA SER A 96 -9.67 -11.91 -13.13
C SER A 96 -9.59 -12.05 -11.60
N PRO A 97 -10.53 -12.78 -10.96
CA PRO A 97 -10.46 -13.05 -9.52
C PRO A 97 -9.13 -13.64 -9.06
N GLY A 98 -8.56 -14.59 -9.82
CA GLY A 98 -7.25 -15.18 -9.51
C GLY A 98 -6.11 -14.17 -9.59
N ARG A 99 -6.13 -13.27 -10.60
CA ARG A 99 -5.14 -12.20 -10.69
C ARG A 99 -5.25 -11.26 -9.49
N ILE A 100 -6.46 -10.88 -9.10
CA ILE A 100 -6.73 -10.02 -7.94
C ILE A 100 -6.18 -10.63 -6.66
N LEU A 101 -6.45 -11.91 -6.42
CA LEU A 101 -5.94 -12.62 -5.25
C LEU A 101 -4.41 -12.52 -5.18
N VAL A 102 -3.73 -12.85 -6.28
CA VAL A 102 -2.27 -12.84 -6.35
C VAL A 102 -1.72 -11.41 -6.20
N THR A 103 -2.27 -10.44 -6.93
CA THR A 103 -1.76 -9.06 -6.89
C THR A 103 -2.01 -8.40 -5.53
N SER A 104 -3.19 -8.56 -4.93
CA SER A 104 -3.48 -8.06 -3.58
C SER A 104 -2.54 -8.67 -2.54
N THR A 105 -2.33 -9.98 -2.60
CA THR A 105 -1.43 -10.67 -1.66
C THR A 105 0.00 -10.14 -1.80
N LEU A 106 0.52 -10.08 -3.03
CA LEU A 106 1.87 -9.59 -3.27
C LEU A 106 2.00 -8.11 -2.87
N GLU A 107 1.03 -7.26 -3.19
CA GLU A 107 1.05 -5.85 -2.81
C GLU A 107 1.19 -5.65 -1.29
N GLU A 108 0.52 -6.46 -0.47
CA GLU A 108 0.68 -6.40 0.99
C GLU A 108 2.05 -6.90 1.44
N VAL A 109 2.50 -8.06 0.95
CA VAL A 109 3.83 -8.61 1.26
C VAL A 109 4.94 -7.62 0.87
N PHE A 110 4.79 -6.91 -0.24
CA PHE A 110 5.75 -5.90 -0.67
C PHE A 110 5.67 -4.64 0.19
N ASN A 111 4.49 -4.03 0.34
CA ASN A 111 4.40 -2.70 0.93
C ASN A 111 4.42 -2.72 2.46
N ARG A 112 3.76 -3.69 3.10
CA ARG A 112 3.53 -3.70 4.56
C ARG A 112 4.56 -4.54 5.30
N TRP A 113 5.31 -5.35 4.58
CA TRP A 113 6.41 -6.13 5.13
C TRP A 113 7.76 -5.70 4.58
N LEU A 114 8.07 -5.97 3.31
CA LEU A 114 9.45 -5.83 2.84
C LEU A 114 9.90 -4.36 2.67
N LEU A 115 9.10 -3.54 1.99
CA LEU A 115 9.37 -2.12 1.83
C LEU A 115 9.26 -1.38 3.16
N PHE A 116 8.33 -1.79 4.03
CA PHE A 116 8.19 -1.23 5.36
C PHE A 116 9.46 -1.43 6.19
N TYR A 117 9.95 -2.67 6.34
CA TYR A 117 11.19 -2.92 7.08
C TYR A 117 12.41 -2.24 6.45
N ALA A 118 12.51 -2.27 5.12
CA ALA A 118 13.59 -1.57 4.42
C ALA A 118 13.51 -0.05 4.65
N ALA A 119 12.31 0.53 4.75
CA ALA A 119 12.13 1.95 5.02
C ALA A 119 12.46 2.34 6.46
N ILE A 120 12.33 1.44 7.45
CA ILE A 120 12.80 1.70 8.83
C ILE A 120 14.31 1.95 8.82
N ALA A 121 15.05 1.02 8.23
CA ALA A 121 16.49 1.12 8.06
C ALA A 121 16.89 2.32 7.20
N GLY A 122 16.17 2.53 6.09
CA GLY A 122 16.39 3.63 5.18
C GLY A 122 16.21 5.00 5.83
N ALA A 123 15.20 5.15 6.69
CA ALA A 123 14.96 6.39 7.44
C ALA A 123 16.11 6.69 8.41
N ALA A 124 16.53 5.70 9.20
CA ALA A 124 17.66 5.85 10.14
C ALA A 124 18.96 6.21 9.40
N PHE A 125 19.25 5.51 8.30
CA PHE A 125 20.44 5.75 7.49
C PHE A 125 20.40 7.11 6.79
N ALA A 126 19.23 7.50 6.26
CA ALA A 126 19.04 8.83 5.67
C ALA A 126 19.27 9.94 6.70
N ASP A 127 18.74 9.80 7.91
CA ASP A 127 18.98 10.78 8.97
C ASP A 127 20.46 10.86 9.34
N PHE A 128 21.13 9.73 9.49
CA PHE A 128 22.58 9.69 9.69
C PHE A 128 23.33 10.45 8.59
N LEU A 129 23.05 10.17 7.31
CA LEU A 129 23.72 10.83 6.18
C LEU A 129 23.45 12.33 6.11
N VAL A 130 22.24 12.77 6.46
CA VAL A 130 21.85 14.18 6.43
C VAL A 130 22.13 14.80 7.80
N LEU A 131 23.37 14.73 8.29
CA LEU A 131 23.84 15.40 9.51
C LEU A 131 23.29 14.87 10.86
N GLY A 132 22.63 13.71 10.89
CA GLY A 132 22.26 13.03 12.14
C GLY A 132 23.48 12.70 13.00
N PHE A 133 24.62 12.35 12.38
CA PHE A 133 25.88 12.13 13.12
C PHE A 133 26.43 13.39 13.80
N ALA A 134 26.00 14.58 13.35
CA ALA A 134 26.39 15.87 13.92
C ALA A 134 25.34 16.40 14.91
N GLY A 135 24.31 15.61 15.24
CA GLY A 135 23.24 15.97 16.17
C GLY A 135 22.14 16.88 15.59
N ALA A 136 22.15 17.16 14.28
CA ALA A 136 21.16 18.05 13.66
C ALA A 136 19.82 17.36 13.32
N HIS A 137 19.85 16.06 13.01
CA HIS A 137 18.68 15.20 12.77
C HIS A 137 17.53 15.81 11.91
N PRO A 138 17.80 16.42 10.74
CA PRO A 138 16.77 17.08 9.93
C PRO A 138 15.75 16.12 9.31
N VAL A 139 16.12 14.86 9.04
CA VAL A 139 15.17 13.85 8.53
C VAL A 139 14.22 13.46 9.64
N ARG A 140 14.73 13.19 10.84
CA ARG A 140 13.92 12.94 12.02
C ARG A 140 12.96 14.10 12.30
N TRP A 141 13.46 15.35 12.32
CA TRP A 141 12.64 16.56 12.48
C TRP A 141 11.48 16.62 11.47
N LEU A 142 11.77 16.39 10.18
CA LEU A 142 10.73 16.38 9.14
C LEU A 142 9.63 15.36 9.44
N PHE A 143 9.99 14.17 9.94
CA PHE A 143 9.00 13.15 10.26
C PHE A 143 8.27 13.43 11.57
N GLU A 144 8.99 13.60 12.69
CA GLU A 144 8.40 13.78 14.02
C GLU A 144 7.59 15.07 14.14
N ASP A 145 8.07 16.19 13.58
CA ASP A 145 7.46 17.50 13.80
C ASP A 145 6.50 17.92 12.68
N VAL A 146 6.55 17.27 11.50
CA VAL A 146 5.73 17.67 10.34
C VAL A 146 4.88 16.53 9.82
N LEU A 147 5.51 15.48 9.27
CA LEU A 147 4.76 14.47 8.50
C LEU A 147 3.92 13.54 9.38
N ILE A 148 4.44 13.11 10.53
CA ILE A 148 3.71 12.26 11.48
C ILE A 148 2.51 13.00 12.06
N PRO A 149 2.62 14.24 12.60
CA PRO A 149 1.46 14.99 13.09
C PRO A 149 0.38 15.22 12.03
N VAL A 150 0.79 15.52 10.78
CA VAL A 150 -0.16 15.68 9.66
C VAL A 150 -0.87 14.37 9.35
N ALA A 151 -0.15 13.25 9.32
CA ALA A 151 -0.75 11.94 9.05
C ALA A 151 -1.67 11.49 10.19
N ASP A 152 -1.26 11.72 11.44
CA ASP A 152 -2.04 11.41 12.63
C ASP A 152 -3.36 12.17 12.64
N TRP A 153 -3.32 13.48 12.40
CA TRP A 153 -4.52 14.31 12.22
C TRP A 153 -5.38 13.82 11.04
N ALA A 154 -4.77 13.53 9.88
CA ALA A 154 -5.49 13.09 8.69
C ALA A 154 -6.22 11.77 8.94
N THR A 155 -5.68 10.90 9.79
CA THR A 155 -6.27 9.59 10.14
C THR A 155 -7.23 9.65 11.32
N TRP A 156 -7.58 10.86 11.79
CA TRP A 156 -8.38 11.08 12.99
C TRP A 156 -7.84 10.30 14.21
N HIS A 157 -6.51 10.28 14.34
CA HIS A 157 -5.79 9.58 15.40
C HIS A 157 -5.95 8.05 15.44
N GLN A 158 -6.54 7.44 14.41
CA GLN A 158 -6.65 5.96 14.37
C GLN A 158 -5.30 5.28 14.18
N ALA A 159 -4.32 5.96 13.57
CA ALA A 159 -2.97 5.44 13.40
C ALA A 159 -1.99 5.96 14.47
N HIS A 160 -2.47 6.67 15.51
CA HIS A 160 -1.64 7.38 16.47
C HIS A 160 -0.60 6.47 17.10
N ASP A 161 -1.03 5.35 17.68
CA ASP A 161 -0.15 4.43 18.42
C ASP A 161 0.95 3.84 17.54
N ILE A 162 0.70 3.65 16.24
CA ILE A 162 1.70 3.14 15.29
C ILE A 162 2.66 4.25 14.86
N LEU A 163 2.13 5.47 14.67
CA LEU A 163 2.91 6.62 14.23
C LEU A 163 3.83 7.17 15.33
N THR A 164 3.40 7.10 16.60
CA THR A 164 4.07 7.75 17.74
C THR A 164 4.48 6.79 18.86
N GLY A 165 3.86 5.62 18.97
CA GLY A 165 4.08 4.67 20.08
C GLY A 165 5.34 3.80 19.93
N TYR A 166 5.98 3.83 18.76
CA TYR A 166 7.24 3.15 18.48
C TYR A 166 8.38 4.16 18.27
N SER A 167 9.52 3.74 17.70
CA SER A 167 10.55 4.67 17.24
C SER A 167 10.03 5.53 16.09
N TRP A 168 10.54 6.76 15.96
CA TRP A 168 10.17 7.66 14.85
C TRP A 168 10.43 7.05 13.46
N THR A 169 11.39 6.13 13.36
CA THR A 169 11.70 5.39 12.14
C THR A 169 10.56 4.46 11.70
N VAL A 170 9.76 3.95 12.64
CA VAL A 170 8.56 3.15 12.35
C VAL A 170 7.48 4.02 11.70
N GLY A 171 7.17 5.17 12.30
CA GLY A 171 6.24 6.14 11.72
C GLY A 171 6.72 6.62 10.34
N ALA A 172 8.00 6.95 10.20
CA ALA A 172 8.60 7.36 8.93
C ALA A 172 8.52 6.26 7.86
N ALA A 173 8.76 5.01 8.24
CA ALA A 173 8.69 3.86 7.34
C ALA A 173 7.26 3.58 6.86
N LEU A 174 6.27 3.67 7.76
CA LEU A 174 4.86 3.56 7.42
C LEU A 174 4.48 4.61 6.37
N LEU A 175 4.81 5.89 6.62
CA LEU A 175 4.47 6.97 5.68
C LEU A 175 5.20 6.83 4.34
N SER A 176 6.48 6.42 4.35
CA SER A 176 7.29 6.28 3.14
C SER A 176 6.84 5.11 2.26
N SER A 177 6.61 3.95 2.87
CA SER A 177 6.09 2.77 2.17
C SER A 177 4.66 3.01 1.66
N ASN A 178 3.81 3.68 2.46
CA ASN A 178 2.47 4.04 2.02
C ASN A 178 2.46 5.10 0.91
N ALA A 179 3.40 6.05 0.91
CA ALA A 179 3.56 7.00 -0.21
C ALA A 179 3.90 6.27 -1.52
N ARG A 180 4.68 5.18 -1.46
CA ARG A 180 4.93 4.31 -2.62
C ARG A 180 3.66 3.61 -3.09
N PHE A 181 2.92 2.99 -2.18
CA PHE A 181 1.63 2.35 -2.46
C PHE A 181 0.65 3.33 -3.14
N ARG A 182 0.51 4.53 -2.58
CA ARG A 182 -0.28 5.63 -3.13
C ARG A 182 0.12 6.00 -4.56
N ASN A 183 1.43 6.17 -4.80
CA ASN A 183 1.94 6.52 -6.13
C ASN A 183 1.67 5.41 -7.15
N GLY A 184 1.62 4.15 -6.72
CA GLY A 184 1.18 3.02 -7.54
C GLY A 184 -0.26 3.17 -8.04
N HIS A 185 -1.10 3.94 -7.35
CA HIS A 185 -2.51 4.16 -7.65
C HIS A 185 -2.79 5.53 -8.30
N ALA A 186 -1.77 6.32 -8.63
CA ALA A 186 -1.95 7.65 -9.24
C ALA A 186 -2.69 7.60 -10.59
N TYR A 187 -2.63 6.48 -11.32
CA TYR A 187 -3.35 6.26 -12.59
C TYR A 187 -4.87 6.31 -12.43
N GLN A 188 -5.37 6.26 -11.20
CA GLN A 188 -6.79 6.37 -10.87
C GLN A 188 -7.27 7.83 -10.73
N GLY A 189 -6.39 8.79 -11.02
CA GLY A 189 -6.63 10.22 -10.83
C GLY A 189 -6.48 10.65 -9.37
N TRP A 190 -6.76 11.93 -9.10
CA TRP A 190 -6.61 12.52 -7.77
C TRP A 190 -7.40 11.77 -6.69
N PHE A 191 -8.62 11.33 -7.02
CA PHE A 191 -9.47 10.61 -6.08
C PHE A 191 -8.85 9.27 -5.67
N GLY A 192 -8.39 8.46 -6.63
CA GLY A 192 -7.74 7.19 -6.32
C GLY A 192 -6.38 7.37 -5.66
N TRP A 193 -5.66 8.45 -5.99
CA TRP A 193 -4.43 8.84 -5.30
C TRP A 193 -4.69 9.17 -3.82
N ILE A 194 -5.68 10.00 -3.49
CA ILE A 194 -6.01 10.30 -2.09
C ILE A 194 -6.51 9.04 -1.38
N TRP A 195 -7.45 8.32 -2.00
CA TRP A 195 -8.08 7.16 -1.42
C TRP A 195 -7.08 6.04 -1.11
N SER A 196 -6.15 5.76 -2.02
CA SER A 196 -5.11 4.74 -1.80
C SER A 196 -4.19 5.08 -0.64
N TRP A 197 -3.92 6.37 -0.37
CA TRP A 197 -3.17 6.75 0.82
C TRP A 197 -3.90 6.37 2.10
N TYR A 198 -5.18 6.75 2.24
CA TYR A 198 -6.00 6.41 3.40
C TYR A 198 -6.18 4.90 3.58
N PHE A 199 -6.52 4.22 2.49
CA PHE A 199 -6.65 2.76 2.47
C PHE A 199 -5.36 2.08 2.93
N GLY A 200 -4.21 2.58 2.46
CA GLY A 200 -2.94 1.99 2.83
C GLY A 200 -2.54 2.22 4.28
N VAL A 201 -2.90 3.36 4.90
CA VAL A 201 -2.73 3.55 6.35
C VAL A 201 -3.67 2.63 7.13
N ALA A 202 -4.93 2.49 6.71
CA ALA A 202 -5.88 1.59 7.37
C ALA A 202 -5.40 0.13 7.34
N LEU A 203 -4.78 -0.31 6.24
CA LEU A 203 -4.15 -1.64 6.18
C LEU A 203 -2.92 -1.77 7.09
N PHE A 204 -2.18 -0.69 7.35
CA PHE A 204 -1.13 -0.70 8.38
C PHE A 204 -1.72 -0.86 9.78
N VAL A 205 -2.82 -0.16 10.10
CA VAL A 205 -3.55 -0.35 11.37
C VAL A 205 -3.93 -1.81 11.55
N ILE A 206 -4.58 -2.40 10.54
CA ILE A 206 -4.94 -3.83 10.56
C ILE A 206 -3.71 -4.74 10.69
N THR A 207 -2.59 -4.40 10.03
CA THR A 207 -1.36 -5.20 10.10
C THR A 207 -0.77 -5.20 11.52
N PHE A 208 -0.79 -4.05 12.20
CA PHE A 208 -0.26 -3.93 13.57
C PHE A 208 -1.20 -4.56 14.61
N ASP A 209 -2.51 -4.44 14.43
CA ASP A 209 -3.49 -4.96 15.39
C ASP A 209 -3.77 -6.47 15.22
N HIS A 210 -3.71 -6.96 13.98
CA HIS A 210 -4.19 -8.31 13.63
C HIS A 210 -3.21 -9.14 12.79
N GLY A 211 -2.10 -8.56 12.35
CA GLY A 211 -1.10 -9.23 11.52
C GLY A 211 -1.34 -9.07 10.01
N LEU A 212 -0.27 -9.32 9.25
CA LEU A 212 -0.21 -9.25 7.80
C LEU A 212 -1.19 -10.20 7.09
N PRO A 213 -1.43 -11.46 7.53
CA PRO A 213 -2.41 -12.33 6.87
C PRO A 213 -3.82 -11.73 6.88
N VAL A 214 -4.19 -11.03 7.94
CA VAL A 214 -5.49 -10.35 8.04
C VAL A 214 -5.54 -9.16 7.10
N ALA A 215 -4.50 -8.33 7.04
CA ALA A 215 -4.41 -7.22 6.08
C ALA A 215 -4.50 -7.71 4.61
N ILE A 216 -3.84 -8.83 4.28
CA ILE A 216 -3.97 -9.51 2.98
C ILE A 216 -5.42 -9.89 2.71
N ALA A 217 -6.09 -10.56 3.66
CA ALA A 217 -7.48 -10.97 3.49
C ALA A 217 -8.41 -9.77 3.29
N VAL A 218 -8.22 -8.70 4.06
CA VAL A 218 -9.01 -7.45 3.93
C VAL A 218 -8.78 -6.79 2.58
N HIS A 219 -7.53 -6.71 2.10
CA HIS A 219 -7.26 -6.13 0.79
C HIS A 219 -7.84 -6.98 -0.36
N VAL A 220 -7.72 -8.31 -0.27
CA VAL A 220 -8.37 -9.21 -1.24
C VAL A 220 -9.88 -9.00 -1.24
N ALA A 221 -10.52 -8.99 -0.06
CA ALA A 221 -11.95 -8.75 0.08
C ALA A 221 -12.36 -7.39 -0.50
N TYR A 222 -11.58 -6.34 -0.21
CA TYR A 222 -11.77 -5.00 -0.76
C TYR A 222 -11.81 -5.04 -2.29
N ASN A 223 -10.79 -5.61 -2.94
CA ASN A 223 -10.74 -5.68 -4.41
C ASN A 223 -11.83 -6.57 -5.00
N LEU A 224 -12.21 -7.66 -4.32
CA LEU A 224 -13.34 -8.50 -4.73
C LEU A 224 -14.66 -7.73 -4.68
N VAL A 225 -14.89 -6.89 -3.67
CA VAL A 225 -16.07 -6.00 -3.60
C VAL A 225 -16.09 -5.04 -4.79
N LEU A 226 -14.95 -4.42 -5.13
CA LEU A 226 -14.88 -3.51 -6.29
C LEU A 226 -15.24 -4.24 -7.59
N VAL A 227 -14.70 -5.45 -7.78
CA VAL A 227 -14.92 -6.25 -8.99
C VAL A 227 -16.35 -6.79 -9.05
N ALA A 228 -16.91 -7.23 -7.93
CA ALA A 228 -18.31 -7.64 -7.84
C ALA A 228 -19.24 -6.49 -8.20
N ALA A 229 -19.04 -5.30 -7.60
CA ALA A 229 -19.82 -4.10 -7.93
C ALA A 229 -19.71 -3.74 -9.42
N HIS A 230 -18.50 -3.81 -9.98
CA HIS A 230 -18.25 -3.55 -11.39
C HIS A 230 -18.97 -4.56 -12.29
N LEU A 231 -18.88 -5.84 -12.00
CA LEU A 231 -19.54 -6.91 -12.75
C LEU A 231 -21.06 -6.76 -12.70
N LEU A 232 -21.64 -6.44 -11.55
CA LEU A 232 -23.09 -6.28 -11.39
C LEU A 232 -23.63 -5.09 -12.21
N ILE A 233 -22.89 -3.99 -12.27
CA ILE A 233 -23.36 -2.74 -12.89
C ILE A 233 -22.95 -2.65 -14.37
N VAL A 234 -21.67 -2.87 -14.67
CA VAL A 234 -21.11 -2.75 -16.02
C VAL A 234 -21.36 -4.01 -16.85
N ARG A 235 -21.64 -5.16 -16.20
CA ARG A 235 -21.86 -6.46 -16.84
C ARG A 235 -20.68 -6.93 -17.69
N ALA A 236 -19.47 -6.55 -17.29
CA ALA A 236 -18.21 -6.94 -17.89
C ALA A 236 -17.12 -7.00 -16.82
N HIS A 237 -16.05 -7.76 -17.06
CA HIS A 237 -14.88 -7.72 -16.18
C HIS A 237 -14.21 -6.35 -16.22
N PRO A 238 -13.69 -5.86 -15.08
CA PRO A 238 -12.89 -4.66 -15.07
C PRO A 238 -11.61 -4.89 -15.87
N VAL A 239 -11.19 -3.83 -16.57
CA VAL A 239 -10.07 -3.85 -17.50
C VAL A 239 -9.13 -2.68 -17.20
N ILE A 240 -7.84 -2.93 -17.37
CA ILE A 240 -6.81 -1.90 -17.38
C ILE A 240 -6.37 -1.74 -18.83
N ILE A 241 -6.37 -0.51 -19.33
CA ILE A 241 -5.94 -0.18 -20.68
C ILE A 241 -4.58 0.52 -20.58
N GLU A 242 -3.56 -0.09 -21.17
CA GLU A 242 -2.21 0.45 -21.24
C GLU A 242 -1.94 0.97 -22.66
N PHE A 243 -1.37 2.17 -22.74
CA PHE A 243 -0.90 2.77 -23.99
C PHE A 243 0.64 2.78 -23.94
N PRO A 244 1.33 1.81 -24.59
CA PRO A 244 2.79 1.68 -24.50
C PRO A 244 3.55 2.96 -24.86
N ASP A 245 3.01 3.73 -25.80
CA ASP A 245 3.64 4.94 -26.33
C ASP A 245 3.31 6.22 -25.55
N ALA A 246 2.32 6.19 -24.63
CA ALA A 246 1.94 7.36 -23.83
C ALA A 246 3.03 7.82 -22.86
N ALA A 247 4.01 6.94 -22.55
CA ALA A 247 5.17 7.31 -21.74
C ALA A 247 6.13 8.30 -22.43
N ARG A 248 5.92 8.62 -23.72
CA ARG A 248 6.73 9.59 -24.47
C ARG A 248 6.19 11.02 -24.43
N ASP A 249 4.99 11.24 -23.89
CA ASP A 249 4.44 12.58 -23.72
C ASP A 249 4.12 12.84 -22.24
N PRO A 250 5.05 13.43 -21.47
CA PRO A 250 4.83 13.73 -20.06
C PRO A 250 3.83 14.87 -19.83
N TYR A 251 3.20 15.41 -20.89
CA TYR A 251 2.28 16.56 -20.82
C TYR A 251 0.89 16.31 -21.43
N ALA A 252 0.54 15.06 -21.78
CA ALA A 252 -0.79 14.69 -22.28
C ALA A 252 -1.73 14.15 -21.20
#